data_AF-A0A0R2T9C6-F1
#
_entry.id   AF-A0A0R2T9C6-F1
#
_cell.length_a   1.000
_cell.length_b   1.000
_cell.length_c   1.000
_cell.angle_alpha   90.00
_cell.angle_beta   90.00
_cell.angle_gamma   90.00
#
_symmetry.space_group_name_H-M   'P 1'
#
loop_
_entity.id
_entity.type
_entity.pdbx_description
1 polymer ?
#
loop_
_entity_poly.entity_id
_entity_poly.type
_entity_poly.pdbx_seq_one_letter_code
_entity_poly.pdbx_strand_id
1 'polypeptide(L)'
;MSQQTLALEKAKKKVRRIKDFYRSLTSAAFTILIVGSVNYYLNKWSHPWFLWVVFGLSISLFFKALKVYDISVFSKDWEERKIKEYMDKDKFN
;
A
#
# COMPACT_ATOMS: atom_id res chain seq x y z
N MET A 1 7.67 32.32 1.17
CA MET A 1 7.02 31.09 1.66
C MET A 1 7.92 30.49 2.75
N SER A 2 7.49 30.50 4.01
CA SER A 2 8.36 30.18 5.15
C SER A 2 8.67 28.68 5.25
N GLN A 3 9.92 28.32 5.52
CA GLN A 3 10.41 26.93 5.66
C GLN A 3 9.56 26.05 6.59
N GLN A 4 8.82 26.67 7.52
CA GLN A 4 7.93 25.99 8.46
C GLN A 4 6.72 25.33 7.79
N THR A 5 6.19 25.87 6.69
CA THR A 5 5.03 25.28 5.99
C THR A 5 5.41 24.00 5.27
N LEU A 6 6.63 23.91 4.71
CA LEU A 6 7.16 22.72 4.04
C LEU A 6 7.34 21.55 5.00
N ALA A 7 7.80 21.80 6.23
CA ALA A 7 7.93 20.77 7.26
C ALA A 7 6.56 20.22 7.69
N LEU A 8 5.57 21.09 7.89
CA LEU A 8 4.20 20.71 8.24
C LEU A 8 3.50 19.93 7.10
N GLU A 9 3.70 20.35 5.85
CA GLU A 9 3.22 19.65 4.65
C GLU A 9 3.76 18.22 4.56
N LYS A 10 5.07 18.04 4.79
CA LYS A 10 5.71 16.71 4.79
C LYS A 10 5.16 15.82 5.90
N ALA A 11 4.99 16.35 7.10
CA ALA A 11 4.40 15.63 8.23
C ALA A 11 2.95 15.21 7.94
N LYS A 12 2.12 16.13 7.41
CA LYS A 12 0.72 15.84 7.02
C LYS A 12 0.64 14.76 5.95
N LYS A 13 1.50 14.78 4.93
CA LYS A 13 1.55 13.74 3.89
C LYS A 13 1.85 12.35 4.49
N LYS A 14 2.77 12.27 5.45
CA LYS A 14 3.12 11.00 6.12
C LYS A 14 1.94 10.44 6.92
N VAL A 15 1.26 11.29 7.70
CA VAL A 15 0.07 10.91 8.47
C VAL A 15 -1.07 10.48 7.55
N ARG A 16 -1.31 11.20 6.45
CA ARG A 16 -2.35 10.85 5.48
C ARG A 16 -2.14 9.47 4.88
N ARG A 17 -0.91 9.12 4.49
CA ARG A 17 -0.57 7.78 3.97
C ARG A 17 -0.86 6.67 4.98
N ILE A 18 -0.48 6.87 6.24
CA ILE A 18 -0.76 5.91 7.31
C ILE A 18 -2.27 5.77 7.53
N LYS A 19 -3.01 6.89 7.56
CA LYS A 19 -4.46 6.88 7.75
C LYS A 19 -5.20 6.15 6.62
N ASP A 20 -4.77 6.36 5.37
CA ASP A 20 -5.32 5.66 4.20
C ASP A 20 -5.03 4.14 4.22
N PHE A 21 -3.88 3.74 4.78
CA PHE A 21 -3.56 2.33 5.03
C PHE A 21 -4.51 1.70 6.05
N TYR A 22 -4.67 2.35 7.21
CA TYR A 22 -5.58 1.87 8.26
C TYR A 22 -7.02 1.72 7.74
N ARG A 23 -7.51 2.66 6.92
CA ARG A 23 -8.83 2.55 6.29
C ARG A 23 -8.96 1.29 5.44
N SER A 24 -7.90 0.96 4.69
CA SER A 24 -7.85 -0.25 3.88
C SER A 24 -7.80 -1.52 4.72
N LEU A 25 -7.05 -1.51 5.82
CA LEU A 25 -6.94 -2.62 6.76
C LEU A 25 -8.28 -2.88 7.47
N THR A 26 -8.94 -1.83 7.96
CA THR A 26 -10.28 -1.93 8.56
C THR A 26 -11.29 -2.49 7.56
N SER A 27 -11.28 -1.98 6.32
CA SER A 27 -12.16 -2.50 5.27
C SER A 27 -11.92 -3.99 5.01
N ALA A 28 -10.65 -4.42 4.92
CA ALA A 28 -10.31 -5.82 4.72
C ALA A 28 -10.74 -6.71 5.90
N ALA A 29 -10.57 -6.24 7.14
CA ALA A 29 -11.04 -6.95 8.33
C ALA A 29 -12.55 -7.15 8.30
N PHE A 30 -13.33 -6.10 7.97
CA PHE A 30 -14.78 -6.21 7.79
C PHE A 30 -15.16 -7.20 6.70
N THR A 31 -14.48 -7.18 5.54
CA THR A 31 -14.75 -8.14 4.46
C THR A 31 -14.47 -9.57 4.92
N ILE A 32 -13.35 -9.84 5.60
CA ILE A 32 -13.02 -11.17 6.12
C ILE A 32 -14.06 -11.63 7.13
N LEU A 33 -14.53 -10.75 8.02
CA LEU A 33 -15.58 -11.07 8.99
C LEU A 33 -16.90 -11.46 8.29
N ILE A 34 -17.32 -10.68 7.29
CA ILE A 34 -18.53 -10.96 6.51
C ILE A 34 -18.40 -12.30 5.77
N VAL A 35 -17.29 -12.49 5.05
CA VAL A 35 -17.07 -13.72 4.27
C VAL A 35 -16.91 -14.94 5.16
N GLY A 36 -16.22 -14.83 6.30
CA GLY A 36 -16.11 -15.89 7.30
C GLY A 36 -17.47 -16.28 7.87
N SER A 37 -18.31 -15.28 8.17
CA SER A 37 -19.68 -15.50 8.65
C SER A 37 -20.51 -16.24 7.58
N VAL A 38 -20.48 -15.77 6.33
CA VAL A 38 -21.17 -16.39 5.20
C VAL A 38 -20.69 -17.82 4.95
N ASN A 39 -19.37 -18.08 5.02
CA ASN A 39 -18.83 -19.42 4.86
C ASN A 39 -19.32 -20.38 5.96
N TYR A 40 -19.36 -19.90 7.20
CA TYR A 40 -19.89 -20.67 8.34
C TYR A 40 -21.37 -21.03 8.14
N TYR A 41 -22.20 -20.08 7.71
CA TYR A 41 -23.63 -20.30 7.48
C TYR A 41 -23.93 -21.20 6.27
N LEU A 42 -23.17 -21.07 5.17
CA LEU A 42 -23.49 -21.77 3.93
C LEU A 42 -23.00 -23.22 3.90
N ASN A 43 -21.82 -23.53 4.46
CA ASN A 43 -21.14 -24.78 4.10
C ASN A 43 -20.58 -25.61 5.25
N LYS A 44 -20.77 -25.23 6.53
CA LYS A 44 -20.23 -25.98 7.69
C LYS A 44 -18.79 -26.50 7.46
N TRP A 45 -17.92 -25.72 6.81
CA TRP A 45 -16.53 -26.08 6.47
C TRP A 45 -16.26 -27.07 5.32
N SER A 46 -17.26 -27.54 4.57
CA SER A 46 -17.04 -28.51 3.47
C SER A 46 -16.27 -27.92 2.26
N HIS A 47 -16.39 -26.61 2.01
CA HIS A 47 -15.65 -25.91 0.94
C HIS A 47 -15.11 -24.57 1.45
N PRO A 48 -13.79 -24.48 1.75
CA PRO A 48 -13.16 -23.26 2.29
C PRO A 48 -12.88 -22.23 1.19
N TRP A 49 -13.92 -21.86 0.42
CA TRP A 49 -13.80 -20.88 -0.66
C TRP A 49 -13.37 -19.48 -0.17
N PHE A 50 -13.58 -19.18 1.12
CA PHE A 50 -13.14 -17.94 1.75
C PHE A 50 -11.62 -17.72 1.64
N LEU A 51 -10.84 -18.80 1.50
CA LEU A 51 -9.38 -18.73 1.32
C LEU A 51 -9.01 -17.90 0.08
N TRP A 52 -9.78 -17.98 -1.01
CA TRP A 52 -9.57 -17.16 -2.20
C TRP A 52 -9.81 -15.67 -1.93
N VAL A 53 -10.82 -15.35 -1.13
CA VAL A 53 -11.11 -13.97 -0.74
C VAL A 53 -10.02 -13.41 0.17
N VAL A 54 -9.59 -14.19 1.17
CA VAL A 54 -8.49 -13.82 2.06
C VAL A 54 -7.21 -13.63 1.24
N PHE A 55 -6.92 -14.51 0.28
CA PHE A 55 -5.74 -14.41 -0.57
C PHE A 55 -5.71 -13.12 -1.39
N GLY A 56 -6.82 -12.77 -2.05
CA GLY A 56 -6.93 -11.52 -2.81
C GLY A 56 -6.81 -10.26 -1.93
N LEU A 57 -7.41 -10.28 -0.73
CA LEU A 57 -7.30 -9.19 0.23
C LEU A 57 -5.89 -9.06 0.79
N SER A 58 -5.23 -10.17 1.11
CA SER A 58 -3.84 -10.21 1.58
C SER A 58 -2.89 -9.63 0.53
N ILE A 59 -3.04 -9.99 -0.75
CA ILE A 59 -2.27 -9.39 -1.85
C ILE A 59 -2.51 -7.88 -1.91
N SER A 60 -3.77 -7.44 -1.86
CA SER A 60 -4.11 -6.00 -1.94
C SER A 60 -3.52 -5.20 -0.77
N LEU A 61 -3.60 -5.74 0.44
CA LEU A 61 -3.00 -5.16 1.65
C LEU A 61 -1.48 -5.13 1.56
N PHE A 62 -0.85 -6.18 1.04
CA PHE A 62 0.58 -6.27 0.86
C PHE A 62 1.10 -5.15 -0.06
N PHE A 63 0.48 -4.95 -1.23
CA PHE A 63 0.85 -3.85 -2.14
C PHE A 63 0.63 -2.47 -1.51
N LYS A 64 -0.46 -2.28 -0.76
CA LYS A 64 -0.70 -1.02 -0.03
C LYS A 64 0.33 -0.79 1.07
N ALA A 65 0.73 -1.83 1.79
CA ALA A 65 1.75 -1.76 2.83
C ALA A 65 3.11 -1.34 2.22
N LEU A 66 3.52 -1.98 1.13
CA LEU A 66 4.75 -1.61 0.40
C LEU A 66 4.76 -0.11 0.02
N LYS A 67 3.63 0.40 -0.49
CA LYS A 67 3.48 1.82 -0.85
C LYS A 67 3.52 2.78 0.35
N VAL A 68 3.03 2.35 1.51
CA VAL A 68 2.93 3.20 2.72
C VAL A 68 4.24 3.25 3.48
N TYR A 69 4.93 2.11 3.58
CA TYR A 69 6.27 2.03 4.16
C TYR A 69 7.35 2.62 3.26
N ASP A 70 6.97 3.12 2.07
CA ASP A 70 7.94 3.61 1.07
C ASP A 70 8.99 2.53 0.77
N ILE A 71 8.61 1.24 0.94
CA ILE A 71 9.33 0.08 0.41
C ILE A 71 9.02 0.09 -1.07
N SER A 72 9.56 1.12 -1.73
CA SER A 72 9.71 1.10 -3.15
C SER A 72 10.69 -0.03 -3.41
N VAL A 73 10.20 -1.12 -3.98
CA VAL A 73 11.03 -2.23 -4.48
C VAL A 73 12.14 -1.68 -5.40
N PHE A 74 11.92 -0.49 -5.96
CA PHE A 74 12.91 0.41 -6.54
C PHE A 74 13.28 1.53 -5.54
N SER A 75 14.30 1.33 -4.70
CA SER A 75 14.81 2.34 -3.77
C SER A 75 14.91 3.72 -4.44
N LYS A 76 14.70 4.82 -3.70
CA LYS A 76 15.00 6.18 -4.17
C LYS A 76 16.38 6.31 -4.82
N ASP A 77 17.35 5.50 -4.38
CA ASP A 77 18.67 5.38 -5.01
C ASP A 77 18.63 4.89 -6.47
N TRP A 78 17.65 4.08 -6.85
CA TRP A 78 17.47 3.66 -8.24
C TRP A 78 16.85 4.78 -9.08
N GLU A 79 15.85 5.47 -8.56
CA GLU A 79 15.25 6.64 -9.23
C GLU A 79 16.28 7.75 -9.44
N GLU A 80 17.06 8.08 -8.40
CA GLU A 80 18.08 9.12 -8.43
C GLU A 80 19.23 8.75 -9.39
N ARG A 81 19.61 7.46 -9.44
CA ARG A 81 20.57 6.96 -10.44
C ARG A 81 20.03 7.07 -11.86
N LYS A 82 18.77 6.71 -12.11
CA LYS A 82 18.17 6.79 -13.45
C LYS A 82 18.02 8.22 -13.93
N ILE A 83 17.57 9.14 -13.08
CA ILE A 83 17.47 10.57 -13.41
C ILE A 83 18.85 11.14 -13.75
N LYS A 84 19.90 10.77 -13.00
CA LYS A 84 21.27 11.16 -13.30
C LYS A 84 21.75 10.60 -14.65
N GLU A 85 21.42 9.36 -14.95
CA GLU A 85 21.75 8.71 -16.23
C GLU A 85 21.07 9.39 -17.42
N TYR A 86 19.82 9.85 -17.27
CA TYR A 86 19.12 10.63 -18.29
C TYR A 86 19.70 12.04 -18.46
N MET A 87 20.03 12.74 -17.37
CA MET A 87 20.68 14.06 -17.44
C MET A 87 22.08 14.02 -18.08
N ASP A 88 22.86 12.96 -17.82
CA ASP A 88 24.16 12.80 -18.48
C ASP A 88 24.01 12.46 -19.96
N LYS A 89 22.98 11.69 -20.35
CA LYS A 89 22.69 11.43 -21.78
C LYS A 89 22.26 12.69 -22.54
N ASP A 90 21.49 13.58 -21.92
CA ASP A 90 21.12 14.87 -22.52
C ASP A 90 22.27 15.89 -22.57
N LYS A 91 23.30 15.74 -21.73
CA LYS A 91 24.49 16.61 -21.74
C LYS A 91 25.55 16.20 -22.76
N PHE A 92 25.50 14.97 -23.25
CA PHE A 92 26.43 14.42 -24.23
C PHE A 92 25.88 14.42 -25.67
N ASN A 93 24.75 15.09 -25.89
CA ASN A 93 24.13 15.34 -27.19
C ASN A 93 23.88 16.84 -27.38
#